data_AF-A0A6I4MTH1-F1
#
_entry.id   AF-A0A6I4MTH1-F1
#
_cell.length_a   1.000
_cell.length_b   1.000
_cell.length_c   1.000
_cell.angle_alpha   90.00
_cell.angle_beta   90.00
_cell.angle_gamma   90.00
#
_symmetry.space_group_name_H-M   'P 1'
#
loop_
_entity.id
_entity.type
_entity.pdbx_description
1 polymer ?
#
loop_
_entity_poly.entity_id
_entity_poly.type
_entity_poly.pdbx_seq_one_letter_code
_entity_poly.pdbx_strand_id
1 'polypeptide(L)'
;MVSSSEERRRVREEAAKERRRAREETAKRVPFVVIPDTPSVLVTVTDSAFHEVAHAMGTIDTTLPPGIYRIEQRFGGEVESRFVEVGTEPFVERLALPRMPTATPVEGTPTTCEDHRAAAMRWSAEATHGGGPPTLMVLIRNLRRGWQLDPFALEVADEHGVPVDGGAGGWEPSGGQEWSAWSGELPPGGYRLRTRRQPADGLRLAQALHVLDGWTTLVFVSNGPQGPQPQFASIQMVPQGIGWQPADRTLDLALEAALSGLRQGIDLVSTRQLHGLLDARSVNPFLGIIGAHALLLHPTPDLGRIRGILDRLVKYAPDQPDIAALRTLLGEPVPPVASPPMLAASCRLLVRADSADPGILQDGSVAESAAEHMVGRGVWTTWLEQEPRPGIAARGGLVAPVAGDVLAARRSRLVDPVDRVQRYVWEIASVEDKSVDDVLSSMEAKDLSRMTGLPHKAVDRAIEELRRPRGE
;
A
#
# COMPACT_ATOMS: atom_id res chain seq x y z
N MET A 1 39.60 -63.95 31.19
CA MET A 1 38.45 -63.44 30.41
C MET A 1 37.68 -62.28 31.09
N VAL A 2 38.01 -61.85 32.32
CA VAL A 2 37.26 -60.79 33.03
C VAL A 2 37.61 -59.36 32.56
N SER A 3 38.84 -59.14 32.08
CA SER A 3 39.37 -57.82 31.66
C SER A 3 38.60 -57.14 30.52
N SER A 4 37.98 -57.91 29.61
CA SER A 4 37.31 -57.35 28.42
C SER A 4 35.93 -56.74 28.73
N SER A 5 35.30 -57.14 29.84
CA SER A 5 33.96 -56.65 30.20
C SER A 5 33.99 -55.31 30.94
N GLU A 6 34.99 -55.10 31.81
CA GLU A 6 35.17 -53.84 32.55
C GLU A 6 35.63 -52.70 31.63
N GLU A 7 36.49 -53.02 30.65
CA GLU A 7 36.98 -52.06 29.67
C GLU A 7 35.86 -51.56 28.74
N ARG A 8 34.97 -52.46 28.29
CA ARG A 8 33.75 -52.09 27.55
C ARG A 8 32.77 -51.27 28.38
N ARG A 9 32.72 -51.48 29.70
CA ARG A 9 31.87 -50.70 30.61
C ARG A 9 32.42 -49.27 30.80
N ARG A 10 33.73 -49.11 30.96
CA ARG A 10 34.40 -47.80 31.05
C ARG A 10 34.19 -46.97 29.78
N VAL A 11 34.41 -47.56 28.60
CA VAL A 11 34.21 -46.85 27.32
C VAL A 11 32.75 -46.40 27.14
N ARG A 12 31.77 -47.21 27.57
CA ARG A 12 30.35 -46.81 27.56
C ARG A 12 30.03 -45.70 28.56
N GLU A 13 30.58 -45.75 29.77
CA GLU A 13 30.40 -44.73 30.80
C GLU A 13 31.05 -43.39 30.39
N GLU A 14 32.19 -43.44 29.72
CA GLU A 14 32.92 -42.26 29.23
C GLU A 14 32.21 -41.62 28.03
N ALA A 15 31.75 -42.41 27.05
CA ALA A 15 30.92 -41.94 25.96
C ALA A 15 29.56 -41.39 26.44
N ALA A 16 28.98 -41.97 27.50
CA ALA A 16 27.76 -41.44 28.11
C ALA A 16 28.00 -40.12 28.85
N LYS A 17 29.16 -39.96 29.53
CA LYS A 17 29.59 -38.71 30.13
C LYS A 17 29.83 -37.63 29.09
N GLU A 18 30.52 -37.94 27.98
CA GLU A 18 30.74 -36.99 26.88
C GLU A 18 29.41 -36.56 26.24
N ARG A 19 28.49 -37.50 25.98
CA ARG A 19 27.15 -37.17 25.47
C ARG A 19 26.34 -36.31 26.44
N ARG A 20 26.48 -36.55 27.75
CA ARG A 20 25.83 -35.75 28.78
C ARG A 20 26.44 -34.35 28.88
N ARG A 21 27.77 -34.22 28.80
CA ARG A 21 28.49 -32.95 28.79
C ARG A 21 28.16 -32.13 27.55
N ALA A 22 28.13 -32.76 26.37
CA ALA A 22 27.71 -32.15 25.12
C ALA A 22 26.25 -31.68 25.17
N ARG A 23 25.35 -32.47 25.79
CA ARG A 23 23.95 -32.06 26.06
C ARG A 23 23.83 -30.91 27.06
N GLU A 24 24.65 -30.90 28.11
CA GLU A 24 24.69 -29.81 29.09
C GLU A 24 25.29 -28.52 28.48
N GLU A 25 26.26 -28.64 27.57
CA GLU A 25 26.79 -27.52 26.77
C GLU A 25 25.78 -27.00 25.73
N THR A 26 25.01 -27.87 25.06
CA THR A 26 23.90 -27.43 24.19
C THR A 26 22.70 -26.88 24.97
N ALA A 27 22.54 -27.23 26.25
CA ALA A 27 21.49 -26.68 27.11
C ALA A 27 21.85 -25.30 27.70
N LYS A 28 23.13 -24.91 27.67
CA LYS A 28 23.59 -23.64 28.21
C LYS A 28 23.17 -22.51 27.28
N ARG A 29 22.10 -21.80 27.63
CA ARG A 29 21.64 -20.63 26.86
C ARG A 29 22.67 -19.51 26.98
N VAL A 30 23.00 -18.90 25.85
CA VAL A 30 23.92 -17.77 25.75
C VAL A 30 23.15 -16.49 25.41
N PRO A 31 23.61 -15.31 25.86
CA PRO A 31 23.04 -14.04 25.42
C PRO A 31 23.09 -13.92 23.90
N PHE A 32 21.98 -13.51 23.31
CA PHE A 32 21.80 -13.33 21.89
C PHE A 32 21.15 -11.97 21.67
N VAL A 33 21.93 -11.04 21.13
CA VAL A 33 21.52 -9.66 20.90
C VAL A 33 21.66 -9.33 19.43
N VAL A 34 20.57 -8.86 18.84
CA VAL A 34 20.51 -8.46 17.43
C VAL A 34 19.98 -7.04 17.36
N ILE A 35 20.77 -6.14 16.77
CA ILE A 35 20.53 -4.69 16.77
C ILE A 35 20.41 -4.20 15.33
N PRO A 36 19.21 -4.00 14.79
CA PRO A 36 19.05 -3.38 13.48
C PRO A 36 19.41 -1.88 13.51
N ASP A 37 19.79 -1.35 12.35
CA ASP A 37 20.11 0.08 12.14
C ASP A 37 18.94 1.04 12.47
N THR A 38 17.69 0.55 12.44
CA THR A 38 16.50 1.32 12.80
C THR A 38 15.49 0.45 13.58
N PRO A 39 14.78 1.02 14.57
CA PRO A 39 13.80 0.27 15.37
C PRO A 39 12.54 -0.17 14.61
N SER A 40 12.34 0.27 13.36
CA SER A 40 11.22 -0.17 12.49
C SER A 40 11.49 -1.46 11.71
N VAL A 41 12.63 -2.13 11.92
CA VAL A 41 12.91 -3.43 11.28
C VAL A 41 12.20 -4.52 12.07
N LEU A 42 11.37 -5.32 11.39
CA LEU A 42 10.87 -6.56 11.97
C LEU A 42 11.96 -7.62 11.88
N VAL A 43 12.38 -8.17 13.02
CA VAL A 43 13.39 -9.22 13.09
C VAL A 43 12.73 -10.50 13.58
N THR A 44 12.93 -11.59 12.83
CA THR A 44 12.48 -12.93 13.18
C THR A 44 13.69 -13.85 13.21
N VAL A 45 13.83 -14.61 14.29
CA VAL A 45 14.90 -15.59 14.48
C VAL A 45 14.26 -16.97 14.47
N THR A 46 14.69 -17.83 13.56
CA THR A 46 14.25 -19.23 13.49
C THR A 46 15.40 -20.18 13.73
N ASP A 47 15.14 -21.30 14.43
CA ASP A 47 16.12 -22.37 14.62
C ASP A 47 16.35 -23.19 13.35
N SER A 48 17.22 -24.20 13.45
CA SER A 48 17.53 -25.12 12.34
C SER A 48 16.37 -26.03 11.92
N ALA A 49 15.31 -26.11 12.73
CA ALA A 49 14.06 -26.80 12.40
C ALA A 49 12.99 -25.83 11.85
N PHE A 50 13.35 -24.57 11.59
CA PHE A 50 12.47 -23.50 11.12
C PHE A 50 11.37 -23.11 12.10
N HIS A 51 11.52 -23.40 13.39
CA HIS A 51 10.64 -22.85 14.42
C HIS A 51 11.07 -21.43 14.77
N GLU A 52 10.11 -20.52 14.91
CA GLU A 52 10.36 -19.19 15.45
C GLU A 52 10.77 -19.29 16.93
N VAL A 53 11.96 -18.78 17.26
CA VAL A 53 12.50 -18.78 18.63
C VAL A 53 12.56 -17.38 19.24
N ALA A 54 12.57 -16.34 18.39
CA ALA A 54 12.42 -14.96 18.81
C ALA A 54 11.85 -14.11 17.68
N HIS A 55 11.09 -13.07 18.04
CA HIS A 55 10.47 -12.15 17.12
C HIS A 55 10.33 -10.80 17.84
N ALA A 56 10.82 -9.73 17.23
CA ALA A 56 10.60 -8.39 17.75
C ALA A 56 10.71 -7.34 16.64
N MET A 57 10.10 -6.18 16.86
CA MET A 57 10.48 -4.97 16.16
C MET A 57 11.71 -4.34 16.80
N GLY A 58 12.70 -3.99 15.99
CA GLY A 58 13.94 -3.41 16.45
C GLY A 58 14.86 -4.44 17.08
N THR A 59 15.36 -4.14 18.28
CA THR A 59 16.35 -4.98 18.95
C THR A 59 15.71 -6.25 19.52
N ILE A 60 16.31 -7.40 19.22
CA ILE A 60 16.08 -8.65 19.97
C ILE A 60 17.18 -8.75 21.02
N ASP A 61 16.79 -8.88 22.28
CA ASP A 61 17.66 -9.20 23.41
C ASP A 61 17.07 -10.43 24.12
N THR A 62 17.69 -11.58 23.93
CA THR A 62 17.21 -12.86 24.45
C THR A 62 18.38 -13.81 24.75
N THR A 63 18.08 -15.05 25.11
CA THR A 63 19.09 -16.10 25.24
C THR A 63 18.73 -17.32 24.38
N LEU A 64 19.69 -17.86 23.65
CA LEU A 64 19.50 -19.02 22.77
C LEU A 64 20.52 -20.12 23.10
N PRO A 65 20.20 -21.41 22.95
CA PRO A 65 21.21 -22.47 23.02
C PRO A 65 22.18 -22.38 21.84
N PRO A 66 23.40 -22.94 21.94
CA PRO A 66 24.32 -23.02 20.82
C PRO A 66 23.70 -23.77 19.64
N GLY A 67 23.90 -23.27 18.42
CA GLY A 67 23.30 -23.83 17.22
C GLY A 67 23.31 -22.88 16.03
N ILE A 68 22.72 -23.32 14.91
CA ILE A 68 22.55 -22.51 13.71
C ILE A 68 21.16 -21.89 13.74
N TYR A 69 21.11 -20.58 13.53
CA TYR A 69 19.87 -19.81 13.47
C TYR A 69 19.80 -19.04 12.17
N ARG A 70 18.59 -18.83 11.68
CA ARG A 70 18.32 -17.89 10.59
C ARG A 70 17.75 -16.62 11.19
N ILE A 71 18.39 -15.49 10.91
CA ILE A 71 17.90 -14.16 11.22
C ILE A 71 17.29 -13.61 9.94
N GLU A 72 15.99 -13.31 9.97
CA GLU A 72 15.25 -12.66 8.90
C GLU A 72 14.90 -11.23 9.32
N GLN A 73 15.22 -10.26 8.46
CA GLN A 73 14.87 -8.85 8.60
C GLN A 73 13.82 -8.49 7.57
N ARG A 74 12.77 -7.79 7.98
CA ARG A 74 11.80 -7.18 7.07
C ARG A 74 11.73 -5.68 7.29
N PHE A 75 11.88 -4.93 6.20
CA PHE A 75 11.77 -3.47 6.20
C PHE A 75 11.41 -2.97 4.80
N GLY A 76 10.49 -2.01 4.69
CA GLY A 76 10.20 -1.41 3.39
C GLY A 76 9.57 -2.36 2.35
N GLY A 77 9.10 -3.54 2.78
CA GLY A 77 8.62 -4.59 1.88
C GLY A 77 9.72 -5.53 1.38
N GLU A 78 10.98 -5.24 1.68
CA GLU A 78 12.11 -6.13 1.43
C GLU A 78 12.31 -7.10 2.60
N VAL A 79 12.77 -8.30 2.25
CA VAL A 79 13.12 -9.36 3.20
C VAL A 79 14.57 -9.76 2.94
N GLU A 80 15.41 -9.68 3.97
CA GLU A 80 16.79 -10.14 3.93
C GLU A 80 17.00 -11.19 5.03
N SER A 81 17.59 -12.32 4.68
CA SER A 81 17.83 -13.41 5.64
C SER A 81 19.28 -13.86 5.60
N ARG A 82 19.85 -14.13 6.77
CA ARG A 82 21.19 -14.71 6.92
C ARG A 82 21.18 -15.85 7.94
N PHE A 83 22.09 -16.81 7.78
CA PHE A 83 22.33 -17.84 8.78
C PHE A 83 23.52 -17.45 9.66
N VAL A 84 23.39 -17.68 10.97
CA VAL A 84 24.43 -17.40 11.96
C VAL A 84 24.65 -18.62 12.85
N GLU A 85 25.88 -18.80 13.29
CA GLU A 85 26.24 -19.79 14.30
C GLU A 85 26.33 -19.11 15.66
N VAL A 86 25.53 -19.58 16.60
CA VAL A 86 25.59 -19.19 18.01
C VAL A 86 26.42 -20.24 18.75
N GLY A 87 27.57 -19.83 19.26
CA GLY A 87 28.48 -20.68 20.03
C GLY A 87 28.18 -20.64 21.53
N THR A 88 29.22 -20.80 22.36
CA THR A 88 29.11 -20.78 23.84
C THR A 88 29.35 -19.39 24.45
N GLU A 89 29.72 -18.41 23.64
CA GLU A 89 29.96 -17.01 24.04
C GLU A 89 28.76 -16.12 23.67
N PRO A 90 28.59 -14.94 24.30
CA PRO A 90 27.57 -13.97 23.93
C PRO A 90 27.62 -13.61 22.45
N PHE A 91 26.48 -13.73 21.77
CA PHE A 91 26.31 -13.34 20.38
C PHE A 91 25.74 -11.92 20.32
N VAL A 92 26.44 -11.01 19.62
CA VAL A 92 25.98 -9.65 19.35
C VAL A 92 26.19 -9.32 17.88
N GLU A 93 25.11 -8.99 17.18
CA GLU A 93 25.17 -8.63 15.77
C GLU A 93 24.43 -7.32 15.49
N ARG A 94 25.07 -6.46 14.69
CA ARG A 94 24.43 -5.28 14.12
C ARG A 94 23.95 -5.58 12.72
N LEU A 95 22.69 -5.32 12.44
CA LEU A 95 22.09 -5.62 11.17
C LEU A 95 21.93 -4.36 10.33
N ALA A 96 22.61 -4.32 9.18
CA ALA A 96 22.38 -3.32 8.17
C ALA A 96 20.92 -3.33 7.70
N LEU A 97 20.40 -2.16 7.32
CA LEU A 97 19.10 -2.07 6.67
C LEU A 97 19.07 -2.84 5.35
N PRO A 98 17.99 -3.60 5.08
CA PRO A 98 17.74 -4.17 3.75
C PRO A 98 17.77 -3.08 2.67
N ARG A 99 18.37 -3.42 1.52
CA ARG A 99 18.49 -2.53 0.37
C ARG A 99 17.16 -2.36 -0.36
N MET A 100 16.36 -1.39 0.08
CA MET A 100 15.05 -1.11 -0.51
C MET A 100 15.15 -0.26 -1.78
N PRO A 101 14.66 -0.73 -2.95
CA PRO A 101 14.47 0.13 -4.10
C PRO A 101 13.35 1.13 -3.82
N THR A 102 13.61 2.42 -4.06
CA THR A 102 12.59 3.48 -3.91
C THR A 102 12.30 4.15 -5.24
N ALA A 103 11.06 4.57 -5.42
CA ALA A 103 10.65 5.41 -6.54
C ALA A 103 11.26 6.81 -6.42
N THR A 104 11.43 7.34 -5.21
CA THR A 104 12.07 8.65 -4.98
C THR A 104 13.59 8.54 -5.19
N PRO A 105 14.27 9.50 -5.85
CA PRO A 105 15.71 9.46 -6.06
C PRO A 105 16.52 9.84 -4.80
N VAL A 106 16.28 9.12 -3.70
CA VAL A 106 16.94 9.34 -2.41
C VAL A 106 18.37 8.80 -2.45
N GLU A 107 19.31 9.54 -1.86
CA GLU A 107 20.70 9.15 -1.75
C GLU A 107 20.89 7.94 -0.81
N GLY A 108 21.87 7.08 -1.14
CA GLY A 108 22.16 5.88 -0.34
C GLY A 108 21.19 4.72 -0.57
N THR A 109 20.32 4.81 -1.58
CA THR A 109 19.43 3.72 -1.99
C THR A 109 19.97 3.02 -3.25
N PRO A 110 19.60 1.75 -3.52
CA PRO A 110 20.06 1.05 -4.72
C PRO A 110 19.61 1.69 -6.02
N THR A 111 18.58 2.54 -5.96
CA THR A 111 17.97 3.22 -7.10
C THR A 111 18.38 4.69 -7.18
N THR A 112 19.42 5.15 -6.47
CA THR A 112 19.93 6.52 -6.64
C THR A 112 20.45 6.75 -8.06
N CYS A 113 20.07 7.89 -8.67
CA CYS A 113 20.58 8.34 -9.96
C CYS A 113 20.61 9.88 -9.98
N GLU A 114 21.75 10.46 -10.35
CA GLU A 114 21.97 11.90 -10.29
C GLU A 114 21.03 12.66 -11.23
N ASP A 115 20.87 12.19 -12.46
CA ASP A 115 19.99 12.82 -13.45
C ASP A 115 18.53 12.82 -12.99
N HIS A 116 18.10 11.75 -12.31
CA HIS A 116 16.74 11.65 -11.77
C HIS A 116 16.55 12.58 -10.57
N ARG A 117 17.60 12.76 -9.77
CA ARG A 117 17.61 13.71 -8.64
C ARG A 117 17.52 15.14 -9.14
N ALA A 118 18.31 15.49 -10.15
CA ALA A 118 18.25 16.79 -10.79
C ALA A 118 16.86 17.08 -11.38
N ALA A 119 16.25 16.10 -12.06
CA ALA A 119 14.89 16.20 -12.57
C ALA A 119 13.86 16.42 -11.44
N ALA A 120 13.95 15.65 -10.35
CA ALA A 120 13.07 15.80 -9.19
C ALA A 120 13.19 17.20 -8.55
N MET A 121 14.41 17.68 -8.31
CA MET A 121 14.65 19.01 -7.73
C MET A 121 14.14 20.13 -8.64
N ARG A 122 14.38 20.02 -9.96
CA ARG A 122 13.95 21.04 -10.92
C ARG A 122 12.44 21.09 -11.07
N TRP A 123 11.82 19.97 -11.44
CA TRP A 123 10.40 19.95 -11.82
C TRP A 123 9.44 19.97 -10.64
N SER A 124 9.93 19.78 -9.41
CA SER A 124 9.13 20.08 -8.21
C SER A 124 9.03 21.59 -7.89
N ALA A 125 9.86 22.42 -8.53
CA ALA A 125 9.85 23.88 -8.36
C ALA A 125 9.47 24.63 -9.65
N GLU A 126 9.74 24.06 -10.81
CA GLU A 126 9.40 24.59 -12.13
C GLU A 126 8.25 23.80 -12.77
N ALA A 127 7.34 24.50 -13.43
CA ALA A 127 6.27 23.87 -14.20
C ALA A 127 6.77 23.42 -15.59
N THR A 128 6.39 22.20 -15.99
CA THR A 128 6.49 21.74 -17.40
C THR A 128 5.22 22.09 -18.18
N HIS A 129 4.09 22.28 -17.47
CA HIS A 129 2.80 22.61 -18.03
C HIS A 129 2.18 23.83 -17.34
N GLY A 130 1.69 24.77 -18.13
CA GLY A 130 1.16 26.04 -17.62
C GLY A 130 2.26 27.00 -17.18
N GLY A 131 1.93 27.92 -16.27
CA GLY A 131 2.88 28.82 -15.62
C GLY A 131 2.57 28.92 -14.13
N GLY A 132 3.55 29.38 -13.34
CA GLY A 132 3.41 29.49 -11.89
C GLY A 132 4.10 28.37 -11.10
N PRO A 133 4.13 28.47 -9.76
CA PRO A 133 4.71 27.46 -8.89
C PRO A 133 3.82 26.21 -8.84
N PRO A 134 4.35 25.01 -9.13
CA PRO A 134 3.54 23.80 -9.28
C PRO A 134 2.91 23.37 -7.95
N THR A 135 1.69 22.85 -8.04
CA THR A 135 0.97 22.23 -6.90
C THR A 135 0.89 20.70 -7.05
N LEU A 136 1.21 20.16 -8.23
CA LEU A 136 1.39 18.74 -8.48
C LEU A 136 2.60 18.50 -9.39
N MET A 137 3.43 17.53 -9.03
CA MET A 137 4.49 16.99 -9.87
C MET A 137 4.37 15.46 -9.97
N VAL A 138 4.50 14.92 -11.17
CA VAL A 138 4.60 13.48 -11.44
C VAL A 138 5.92 13.20 -12.13
N LEU A 139 6.76 12.35 -11.55
CA LEU A 139 8.03 11.91 -12.15
C LEU A 139 8.00 10.40 -12.37
N ILE A 140 7.97 9.99 -13.64
CA ILE A 140 8.13 8.59 -14.06
C ILE A 140 9.61 8.33 -14.27
N ARG A 141 10.11 7.20 -13.79
CA ARG A 141 11.53 6.86 -13.97
C ARG A 141 11.81 5.37 -14.02
N ASN A 142 12.81 5.03 -14.82
CA ASN A 142 13.41 3.71 -14.82
C ASN A 142 14.22 3.49 -13.53
N LEU A 143 13.92 2.38 -12.84
CA LEU A 143 14.74 1.93 -11.70
C LEU A 143 15.76 0.87 -12.13
N ARG A 144 15.60 0.30 -13.33
CA ARG A 144 16.48 -0.72 -13.91
C ARG A 144 16.83 -0.35 -15.34
N ARG A 145 18.08 -0.59 -15.72
CA ARG A 145 18.56 -0.35 -17.09
C ARG A 145 17.89 -1.32 -18.06
N GLY A 146 17.62 -0.85 -19.27
CA GLY A 146 17.09 -1.65 -20.37
C GLY A 146 15.56 -1.79 -20.41
N TRP A 147 14.84 -1.18 -19.47
CA TRP A 147 13.39 -1.04 -19.58
C TRP A 147 13.04 0.14 -20.48
N GLN A 148 12.13 -0.08 -21.43
CA GLN A 148 11.60 0.99 -22.25
C GLN A 148 10.62 1.82 -21.43
N LEU A 149 10.82 3.13 -21.40
CA LEU A 149 9.91 4.08 -20.79
C LEU A 149 9.22 4.84 -21.92
N ASP A 150 7.90 4.74 -21.96
CA ASP A 150 7.06 5.61 -22.79
C ASP A 150 6.81 6.89 -21.98
N PRO A 151 7.38 8.06 -22.37
CA PRO A 151 7.32 9.29 -21.58
C PRO A 151 5.90 9.80 -21.34
N PHE A 152 4.98 9.41 -22.21
CA PHE A 152 3.60 9.87 -22.18
C PHE A 152 2.66 8.77 -21.70
N ALA A 153 3.18 7.74 -21.02
CA ALA A 153 2.38 6.60 -20.58
C ALA A 153 1.35 6.95 -19.49
N LEU A 154 1.46 8.10 -18.84
CA LEU A 154 0.53 8.58 -17.83
C LEU A 154 -0.21 9.85 -18.28
N GLU A 155 -1.36 10.08 -17.66
CA GLU A 155 -2.20 11.25 -17.83
C GLU A 155 -2.69 11.74 -16.47
N VAL A 156 -2.65 13.05 -16.24
CA VAL A 156 -3.33 13.70 -15.11
C VAL A 156 -4.71 14.15 -15.56
N ALA A 157 -5.74 13.70 -14.86
CA ALA A 157 -7.13 14.08 -15.11
C ALA A 157 -7.76 14.68 -13.86
N ASP A 158 -8.74 15.57 -14.05
CA ASP A 158 -9.53 16.14 -12.97
C ASP A 158 -10.51 15.13 -12.34
N GLU A 159 -11.31 15.60 -11.39
CA GLU A 159 -12.34 14.79 -10.74
C GLU A 159 -13.43 14.30 -11.70
N HIS A 160 -13.60 14.86 -12.89
CA HIS A 160 -14.55 14.39 -13.89
C HIS A 160 -13.90 13.44 -14.91
N GLY A 161 -12.59 13.21 -14.81
CA GLY A 161 -11.83 12.38 -15.75
C GLY A 161 -11.42 13.12 -17.03
N VAL A 162 -11.53 14.45 -17.06
CA VAL A 162 -11.06 15.29 -18.16
C VAL A 162 -9.55 15.47 -18.01
N PRO A 163 -8.74 15.18 -19.06
CA PRO A 163 -7.31 15.40 -19.02
C PRO A 163 -6.98 16.89 -18.81
N VAL A 164 -6.12 17.18 -17.84
CA VAL A 164 -5.66 18.54 -17.49
C VAL A 164 -4.14 18.70 -17.66
N ASP A 165 -3.49 17.72 -18.28
CA ASP A 165 -2.04 17.62 -18.33
C ASP A 165 -1.39 18.23 -19.57
N GLY A 166 -2.20 18.80 -20.48
CA GLY A 166 -1.74 19.37 -21.75
C GLY A 166 -1.36 18.32 -22.81
N GLY A 167 -1.69 17.05 -22.60
CA GLY A 167 -1.28 15.97 -23.50
C GLY A 167 0.24 15.80 -23.52
N ALA A 168 0.79 15.27 -24.62
CA ALA A 168 2.24 15.06 -24.74
C ALA A 168 3.07 16.34 -24.57
N GLY A 169 2.51 17.52 -24.90
CA GLY A 169 3.20 18.80 -24.79
C GLY A 169 3.39 19.32 -23.36
N GLY A 170 2.69 18.76 -22.37
CA GLY A 170 2.88 19.13 -20.96
C GLY A 170 3.91 18.26 -20.22
N TRP A 171 4.42 17.20 -20.85
CA TRP A 171 5.38 16.28 -20.28
C TRP A 171 6.79 16.57 -20.81
N GLU A 172 7.77 16.62 -19.91
CA GLU A 172 9.17 16.76 -20.23
C GLU A 172 9.88 15.39 -20.17
N PRO A 173 10.26 14.79 -21.31
CA PRO A 173 11.05 13.56 -21.34
C PRO A 173 12.55 13.85 -21.14
N SER A 174 13.27 12.90 -20.54
CA SER A 174 14.73 12.92 -20.63
C SER A 174 15.19 12.56 -22.04
N GLY A 175 16.32 13.12 -22.49
CA GLY A 175 16.85 12.84 -23.83
C GLY A 175 17.17 11.36 -24.08
N GLY A 176 17.45 10.60 -23.01
CA GLY A 176 17.66 9.14 -23.05
C GLY A 176 16.41 8.30 -22.74
N GLN A 177 15.26 8.93 -22.49
CA GLN A 177 14.02 8.27 -22.06
C GLN A 177 14.19 7.39 -20.80
N GLU A 178 15.03 7.82 -19.87
CA GLU A 178 15.19 7.16 -18.56
C GLU A 178 14.22 7.70 -17.50
N TRP A 179 13.66 8.90 -17.75
CA TRP A 179 12.63 9.52 -16.92
C TRP A 179 11.75 10.45 -17.76
N SER A 180 10.57 10.78 -17.23
CA SER A 180 9.73 11.86 -17.74
C SER A 180 8.98 12.53 -16.61
N ALA A 181 8.85 13.85 -16.66
CA ALA A 181 8.21 14.66 -15.65
C ALA A 181 7.00 15.40 -16.21
N TRP A 182 5.95 15.47 -15.41
CA TRP A 182 4.88 16.45 -15.55
C TRP A 182 4.85 17.29 -14.27
N SER A 183 4.71 18.61 -14.42
CA SER A 183 4.62 19.53 -13.30
C SER A 183 3.78 20.73 -13.68
N GLY A 184 2.80 21.07 -12.86
CA GLY A 184 1.88 22.17 -13.14
C GLY A 184 1.15 22.69 -11.92
N GLU A 185 0.58 23.88 -12.07
CA GLU A 185 -0.34 24.47 -11.11
C GLU A 185 -1.75 23.94 -11.38
N LEU A 186 -2.34 23.34 -10.34
CA LEU A 186 -3.70 22.85 -10.30
C LEU A 186 -4.42 23.42 -9.07
N PRO A 187 -5.71 23.76 -9.17
CA PRO A 187 -6.54 24.11 -8.02
C PRO A 187 -6.53 23.02 -6.94
N PRO A 188 -6.73 23.36 -5.65
CA PRO A 188 -6.96 22.37 -4.61
C PRO A 188 -8.16 21.48 -4.94
N GLY A 189 -8.02 20.16 -4.76
CA GLY A 189 -9.07 19.20 -5.11
C GLY A 189 -8.57 17.79 -5.44
N GLY A 190 -9.51 16.93 -5.83
CA GLY A 190 -9.26 15.56 -6.24
C GLY A 190 -8.84 15.44 -7.70
N TYR A 191 -7.80 14.64 -7.94
CA TYR A 191 -7.26 14.36 -9.27
C TYR A 191 -7.01 12.86 -9.44
N ARG A 192 -6.79 12.45 -10.69
CA ARG A 192 -6.52 11.06 -11.06
C ARG A 192 -5.24 10.97 -11.86
N LEU A 193 -4.36 10.07 -11.47
CA LEU A 193 -3.24 9.65 -12.30
C LEU A 193 -3.61 8.38 -13.04
N ARG A 194 -3.68 8.45 -14.36
CA ARG A 194 -4.22 7.39 -15.22
C ARG A 194 -3.15 6.83 -16.13
N THR A 195 -3.18 5.53 -16.39
CA THR A 195 -2.41 4.94 -17.50
C THR A 195 -3.06 5.28 -18.83
N ARG A 196 -2.32 5.89 -19.78
CA ARG A 196 -2.84 6.24 -21.11
C ARG A 196 -3.09 5.02 -21.99
N ARG A 197 -2.18 4.06 -21.97
CA ARG A 197 -2.35 2.82 -22.73
C ARG A 197 -3.47 2.01 -22.07
N GLN A 198 -4.50 1.69 -22.85
CA GLN A 198 -5.35 0.56 -22.53
C GLN A 198 -4.44 -0.69 -22.51
N PRO A 199 -4.40 -1.46 -21.42
CA PRO A 199 -3.82 -2.80 -21.46
C PRO A 199 -4.53 -3.60 -22.56
N ALA A 200 -3.94 -4.71 -23.01
CA ALA A 200 -4.61 -5.66 -23.93
C ALA A 200 -6.01 -6.13 -23.44
N ASP A 201 -6.33 -5.87 -22.16
CA ASP A 201 -7.57 -6.19 -21.45
C ASP A 201 -8.60 -5.05 -21.36
N GLY A 202 -8.29 -3.84 -21.88
CA GLY A 202 -9.27 -2.77 -22.13
C GLY A 202 -9.58 -1.77 -21.00
N LEU A 203 -9.19 -2.02 -19.73
CA LEU A 203 -9.49 -1.09 -18.61
C LEU A 203 -8.26 -0.28 -18.18
N ARG A 204 -8.45 1.02 -17.93
CA ARG A 204 -7.38 1.93 -17.48
C ARG A 204 -7.23 1.88 -15.96
N LEU A 205 -6.00 1.79 -15.48
CA LEU A 205 -5.70 1.95 -14.06
C LEU A 205 -5.69 3.45 -13.72
N ALA A 206 -6.44 3.84 -12.70
CA ALA A 206 -6.41 5.16 -12.10
C ALA A 206 -5.91 5.09 -10.66
N GLN A 207 -5.23 6.14 -10.22
CA GLN A 207 -4.82 6.35 -8.84
C GLN A 207 -5.35 7.69 -8.33
N ALA A 208 -5.88 7.73 -7.12
CA ALA A 208 -6.34 8.94 -6.46
C ALA A 208 -5.14 9.84 -6.12
N LEU A 209 -5.24 11.10 -6.48
CA LEU A 209 -4.34 12.18 -6.07
C LEU A 209 -5.17 13.29 -5.44
N HIS A 210 -4.54 14.06 -4.56
CA HIS A 210 -5.16 15.24 -3.97
C HIS A 210 -4.16 16.39 -3.93
N VAL A 211 -4.63 17.57 -4.31
CA VAL A 211 -3.87 18.82 -4.27
C VAL A 211 -4.42 19.65 -3.11
N LEU A 212 -3.54 20.18 -2.26
CA LEU A 212 -3.89 21.00 -1.11
C LEU A 212 -3.37 22.42 -1.28
N ASP A 213 -4.13 23.39 -0.76
CA ASP A 213 -3.74 24.79 -0.79
C ASP A 213 -2.43 25.03 -0.04
N GLY A 214 -1.49 25.77 -0.64
CA GLY A 214 -0.17 26.03 -0.09
C GLY A 214 0.80 24.84 -0.09
N TRP A 215 0.46 23.72 -0.71
CA TRP A 215 1.30 22.52 -0.81
C TRP A 215 1.52 22.06 -2.26
N THR A 216 2.65 21.42 -2.50
CA THR A 216 2.94 20.68 -3.73
C THR A 216 2.91 19.17 -3.44
N THR A 217 2.02 18.44 -4.10
CA THR A 217 2.01 16.97 -4.10
C THR A 217 3.04 16.46 -5.09
N LEU A 218 3.98 15.62 -4.62
CA LEU A 218 5.06 15.05 -5.42
C LEU A 218 4.84 13.55 -5.58
N VAL A 219 4.71 13.08 -6.81
CA VAL A 219 4.39 11.69 -7.13
C VAL A 219 5.54 11.08 -7.93
N PHE A 220 6.29 10.17 -7.30
CA PHE A 220 7.37 9.44 -7.94
C PHE A 220 6.87 8.07 -8.37
N VAL A 221 6.83 7.80 -9.67
CA VAL A 221 6.34 6.56 -10.25
C VAL A 221 7.49 5.74 -10.81
N SER A 222 7.62 4.49 -10.34
CA SER A 222 8.54 3.53 -10.94
C SER A 222 8.00 3.02 -12.28
N ASN A 223 8.85 3.01 -13.30
CA ASN A 223 8.59 2.25 -14.52
C ASN A 223 8.93 0.78 -14.30
N GLY A 224 8.06 -0.12 -14.75
CA GLY A 224 8.22 -1.57 -14.70
C GLY A 224 8.32 -2.19 -16.10
N PRO A 225 8.41 -3.53 -16.20
CA PRO A 225 8.53 -4.23 -17.48
C PRO A 225 7.30 -4.06 -18.39
N GLN A 226 6.16 -3.68 -17.83
CA GLN A 226 4.89 -3.45 -18.55
C GLN A 226 4.50 -1.97 -18.61
N GLY A 227 5.41 -1.06 -18.23
CA GLY A 227 5.14 0.38 -18.15
C GLY A 227 5.05 0.90 -16.71
N PRO A 228 4.56 2.15 -16.52
CA PRO A 228 4.53 2.81 -15.22
C PRO A 228 3.62 2.08 -14.23
N GLN A 229 4.04 2.09 -12.96
CA GLN A 229 3.36 1.39 -11.87
C GLN A 229 2.90 2.37 -10.78
N PRO A 230 1.86 3.19 -11.04
CA PRO A 230 1.41 4.20 -10.08
C PRO A 230 1.05 3.59 -8.72
N GLN A 231 0.50 2.37 -8.68
CA GLN A 231 0.16 1.66 -7.44
C GLN A 231 1.33 1.44 -6.46
N PHE A 232 2.58 1.57 -6.93
CA PHE A 232 3.81 1.48 -6.13
C PHE A 232 4.55 2.82 -6.05
N ALA A 233 3.90 3.92 -6.41
CA ALA A 233 4.48 5.24 -6.34
C ALA A 233 4.90 5.61 -4.90
N SER A 234 5.88 6.50 -4.78
CA SER A 234 6.11 7.24 -3.54
C SER A 234 5.44 8.61 -3.70
N ILE A 235 4.53 8.94 -2.78
CA ILE A 235 3.87 10.24 -2.74
C ILE A 235 4.43 11.00 -1.55
N GLN A 236 4.81 12.25 -1.79
CA GLN A 236 5.32 13.17 -0.78
C GLN A 236 4.59 14.51 -0.93
N MET A 237 4.66 15.34 0.10
CA MET A 237 4.07 16.68 0.07
C MET A 237 5.04 17.66 0.69
N VAL A 238 5.28 18.78 0.00
CA VAL A 238 6.17 19.85 0.44
C VAL A 238 5.43 21.20 0.38
N PRO A 239 5.80 22.20 1.19
CA PRO A 239 5.23 23.54 1.02
C PRO A 239 5.47 24.05 -0.40
N GLN A 240 4.47 24.70 -0.98
CA GLN A 240 4.53 25.18 -2.36
C GLN A 240 5.72 26.13 -2.56
N GLY A 241 6.43 25.98 -3.68
CA GLY A 241 7.57 26.79 -4.06
C GLY A 241 8.90 26.43 -3.38
N ILE A 242 8.92 25.48 -2.43
CA ILE A 242 10.17 24.97 -1.83
C ILE A 242 10.86 23.95 -2.75
N GLY A 243 10.06 23.19 -3.51
CA GLY A 243 10.53 22.06 -4.29
C GLY A 243 10.90 20.85 -3.44
N TRP A 244 11.23 19.76 -4.12
CA TRP A 244 11.73 18.53 -3.53
C TRP A 244 13.18 18.74 -3.11
N GLN A 245 13.47 18.38 -1.86
CA GLN A 245 14.82 18.36 -1.32
C GLN A 245 15.14 16.95 -0.83
N PRO A 246 16.39 16.46 -0.99
CA PRO A 246 16.82 15.23 -0.34
C PRO A 246 16.57 15.36 1.17
N ALA A 247 15.63 14.55 1.67
CA ALA A 247 15.01 14.78 2.97
C ALA A 247 15.88 14.31 4.14
N ASP A 248 15.39 14.56 5.35
CA ASP A 248 15.88 13.94 6.58
C ASP A 248 15.68 12.42 6.50
N ARG A 249 16.79 11.69 6.38
CA ARG A 249 16.82 10.22 6.33
C ARG A 249 16.00 9.56 7.44
N THR A 250 15.92 10.18 8.62
CA THR A 250 15.15 9.65 9.74
C THR A 250 13.65 9.68 9.46
N LEU A 251 13.17 10.79 8.90
CA LEU A 251 11.77 10.98 8.55
C LEU A 251 11.37 10.08 7.36
N ASP A 252 12.23 9.98 6.35
CA ASP A 252 12.03 9.08 5.22
C ASP A 252 11.90 7.62 5.66
N LEU A 253 12.79 7.16 6.55
CA LEU A 253 12.72 5.79 7.09
C LEU A 253 11.44 5.56 7.92
N ALA A 254 10.97 6.58 8.66
CA ALA A 254 9.71 6.50 9.40
C ALA A 254 8.50 6.42 8.45
N LEU A 255 8.51 7.23 7.38
CA LEU A 255 7.47 7.23 6.35
C LEU A 255 7.41 5.87 5.62
N GLU A 256 8.55 5.33 5.21
CA GLU A 256 8.62 4.02 4.54
C GLU A 256 8.22 2.87 5.45
N ALA A 257 8.56 2.93 6.74
CA ALA A 257 8.06 1.98 7.74
C ALA A 257 6.54 2.04 7.86
N ALA A 258 5.97 3.24 7.94
CA ALA A 258 4.52 3.45 8.02
C ALA A 258 3.80 2.93 6.78
N LEU A 259 4.27 3.28 5.58
CA LEU A 259 3.69 2.80 4.32
C LEU A 259 3.84 1.28 4.17
N SER A 260 4.98 0.71 4.56
CA SER A 260 5.17 -0.74 4.56
C SER A 260 4.22 -1.45 5.53
N GLY A 261 4.02 -0.88 6.72
CA GLY A 261 3.08 -1.37 7.71
C GLY A 261 1.65 -1.33 7.20
N LEU A 262 1.25 -0.22 6.58
CA LEU A 262 -0.08 -0.08 5.95
C LEU A 262 -0.32 -1.06 4.81
N ARG A 263 0.72 -1.37 4.02
CA ARG A 263 0.66 -2.35 2.93
C ARG A 263 0.42 -3.76 3.46
N GLN A 264 1.03 -4.10 4.60
CA GLN A 264 0.99 -5.44 5.19
C GLN A 264 -0.11 -5.62 6.23
N GLY A 265 -0.69 -4.52 6.74
CA GLY A 265 -1.58 -4.54 7.90
C GLY A 265 -0.86 -4.86 9.20
N ILE A 266 0.43 -4.49 9.31
CA ILE A 266 1.28 -4.76 10.49
C ILE A 266 1.77 -3.43 11.04
N ASP A 267 1.69 -3.23 12.35
CA ASP A 267 2.35 -2.09 12.99
C ASP A 267 3.86 -2.25 12.87
N LEU A 268 4.49 -1.39 12.06
CA LEU A 268 5.94 -1.37 11.81
C LEU A 268 6.59 -0.06 12.26
N VAL A 269 5.85 0.85 12.91
CA VAL A 269 6.37 2.17 13.27
C VAL A 269 6.66 2.23 14.76
N SER A 270 7.94 2.38 15.13
CA SER A 270 8.29 2.58 16.54
C SER A 270 7.68 3.88 17.11
N THR A 271 7.37 3.90 18.41
CA THR A 271 6.83 5.09 19.07
C THR A 271 7.68 6.34 18.85
N ARG A 272 9.02 6.22 18.82
CA ARG A 272 9.93 7.35 18.56
C ARG A 272 9.79 7.89 17.14
N GLN A 273 9.71 7.01 16.13
CA GLN A 273 9.54 7.43 14.73
C GLN A 273 8.16 7.99 14.48
N LEU A 274 7.15 7.45 15.16
CA LEU A 274 5.80 8.00 15.13
C LEU A 274 5.76 9.41 15.71
N HIS A 275 6.54 9.72 16.76
CA HIS A 275 6.71 11.12 17.18
C HIS A 275 7.29 11.95 16.04
N GLY A 276 8.33 11.51 15.32
CA GLY A 276 8.85 12.26 14.17
C GLY A 276 7.83 12.53 13.05
N LEU A 277 6.92 11.59 12.76
CA LEU A 277 5.83 11.80 11.79
C LEU A 277 4.75 12.77 12.29
N LEU A 278 4.60 12.89 13.61
CA LEU A 278 3.52 13.62 14.26
C LEU A 278 3.97 14.91 14.97
N ASP A 279 5.28 15.10 15.16
CA ASP A 279 5.90 16.27 15.80
C ASP A 279 5.98 17.39 14.78
N ALA A 280 5.29 18.48 15.08
CA ALA A 280 5.01 19.52 14.12
C ALA A 280 5.10 20.88 14.80
N ARG A 281 6.17 21.62 14.49
CA ARG A 281 6.07 23.09 14.47
C ARG A 281 5.28 23.59 13.25
N SER A 282 5.07 22.72 12.25
CA SER A 282 4.10 22.86 11.17
C SER A 282 3.69 21.46 10.72
N VAL A 283 2.38 21.12 10.78
CA VAL A 283 1.92 19.77 10.42
C VAL A 283 1.94 19.66 8.90
N ASN A 284 2.80 18.79 8.36
CA ASN A 284 2.65 18.32 7.00
C ASN A 284 1.36 17.46 6.95
N PRO A 285 0.32 17.87 6.21
CA PRO A 285 -0.98 17.19 6.25
C PRO A 285 -0.87 15.70 5.93
N PHE A 286 -0.02 15.38 4.96
CA PHE A 286 0.17 14.03 4.48
C PHE A 286 0.85 13.12 5.51
N LEU A 287 1.88 13.63 6.20
CA LEU A 287 2.53 12.88 7.29
C LEU A 287 1.58 12.66 8.47
N GLY A 288 0.73 13.64 8.78
CA GLY A 288 -0.29 13.50 9.81
C GLY A 288 -1.32 12.42 9.47
N ILE A 289 -1.80 12.36 8.22
CA ILE A 289 -2.71 11.32 7.74
C ILE A 289 -2.05 9.94 7.84
N ILE A 290 -0.84 9.78 7.32
CA ILE A 290 -0.11 8.51 7.37
C ILE A 290 0.16 8.08 8.81
N GLY A 291 0.59 9.01 9.68
CA GLY A 291 0.82 8.74 11.09
C GLY A 291 -0.45 8.33 11.84
N ALA A 292 -1.60 8.94 11.52
CA ALA A 292 -2.89 8.55 12.08
C ALA A 292 -3.30 7.13 11.63
N HIS A 293 -3.07 6.78 10.36
CA HIS A 293 -3.29 5.42 9.88
C HIS A 293 -2.32 4.40 10.48
N ALA A 294 -1.05 4.77 10.69
CA ALA A 294 -0.10 3.89 11.37
C ALA A 294 -0.53 3.59 12.82
N LEU A 295 -1.08 4.59 13.54
CA LEU A 295 -1.65 4.40 14.87
C LEU A 295 -2.81 3.38 14.89
N LEU A 296 -3.57 3.27 13.81
CA LEU A 296 -4.67 2.30 13.69
C LEU A 296 -4.19 0.85 13.53
N LEU A 297 -2.92 0.62 13.19
CA LEU A 297 -2.35 -0.71 13.08
C LEU A 297 -1.99 -1.31 14.45
N HIS A 298 -1.89 -0.47 15.49
CA HIS A 298 -1.61 -0.93 16.85
C HIS A 298 -2.79 -1.80 17.36
N PRO A 299 -2.55 -2.91 18.10
CA PRO A 299 -3.62 -3.78 18.60
C PRO A 299 -4.65 -3.07 19.49
N THR A 300 -4.21 -2.01 20.17
CA THR A 300 -5.05 -1.12 20.98
C THR A 300 -4.82 0.34 20.53
N PRO A 301 -5.50 0.79 19.47
CA PRO A 301 -5.24 2.10 18.89
C PRO A 301 -5.72 3.22 19.83
N ASP A 302 -4.88 4.24 20.04
CA ASP A 302 -5.24 5.43 20.81
C ASP A 302 -6.07 6.41 19.96
N LEU A 303 -7.39 6.23 20.00
CA LEU A 303 -8.35 7.07 19.28
C LEU A 303 -8.33 8.53 19.74
N GLY A 304 -7.95 8.81 21.00
CA GLY A 304 -7.83 10.16 21.51
C GLY A 304 -6.67 10.92 20.86
N ARG A 305 -5.52 10.24 20.72
CA ARG A 305 -4.38 10.77 19.98
C ARG A 305 -4.71 11.01 18.51
N ILE A 306 -5.43 10.08 17.87
CA ILE A 306 -5.89 10.23 16.47
C ILE A 306 -6.78 11.46 16.34
N ARG A 307 -7.80 11.62 17.20
CA ARG A 307 -8.67 12.80 17.20
C ARG A 307 -7.87 14.10 17.30
N GLY A 308 -6.92 14.17 18.22
CA GLY A 308 -6.08 15.37 18.38
C GLY A 308 -5.23 15.69 17.14
N ILE A 309 -4.84 14.69 16.33
CA ILE A 309 -4.17 14.90 15.03
C ILE A 309 -5.16 15.46 14.01
N LEU A 310 -6.36 14.88 13.91
CA LEU A 310 -7.39 15.33 12.97
C LEU A 310 -7.83 16.77 13.24
N ASP A 311 -7.99 17.17 14.51
CA ASP A 311 -8.33 18.54 14.92
C ASP A 311 -7.30 19.57 14.46
N ARG A 312 -6.05 19.16 14.26
CA ARG A 312 -5.00 20.02 13.67
C ARG A 312 -5.05 19.99 12.15
N LEU A 313 -5.21 18.81 11.56
CA LEU A 313 -5.21 18.61 10.11
C LEU A 313 -6.39 19.31 9.41
N VAL A 314 -7.57 19.29 10.01
CA VAL A 314 -8.79 19.90 9.44
C VAL A 314 -8.64 21.40 9.21
N LYS A 315 -7.71 22.07 9.91
CA LYS A 315 -7.41 23.50 9.72
C LYS A 315 -6.67 23.79 8.41
N TYR A 316 -5.99 22.80 7.86
CA TYR A 316 -5.18 22.91 6.65
C TYR A 316 -5.80 22.18 5.46
N ALA A 317 -6.62 21.17 5.71
CA ALA A 317 -7.17 20.30 4.69
C ALA A 317 -8.60 19.83 5.05
N PRO A 318 -9.57 20.75 5.21
CA PRO A 318 -10.90 20.42 5.72
C PRO A 318 -11.67 19.42 4.84
N ASP A 319 -11.50 19.50 3.52
CA ASP A 319 -12.26 18.71 2.54
C ASP A 319 -11.50 17.45 2.07
N GLN A 320 -10.46 17.06 2.80
CA GLN A 320 -9.57 15.99 2.40
C GLN A 320 -10.21 14.61 2.69
N PRO A 321 -10.38 13.73 1.68
CA PRO A 321 -11.15 12.50 1.88
C PRO A 321 -10.53 11.47 2.85
N ASP A 322 -9.21 11.46 3.04
CA ASP A 322 -8.56 10.60 4.06
C ASP A 322 -8.87 11.10 5.48
N ILE A 323 -8.97 12.41 5.70
CA ILE A 323 -9.44 13.00 6.97
C ILE A 323 -10.91 12.64 7.20
N ALA A 324 -11.76 12.77 6.18
CA ALA A 324 -13.16 12.34 6.28
C ALA A 324 -13.25 10.86 6.68
N ALA A 325 -12.46 9.98 6.05
CA ALA A 325 -12.40 8.56 6.37
C ALA A 325 -12.00 8.26 7.83
N LEU A 326 -11.04 9.02 8.39
CA LEU A 326 -10.63 8.87 9.78
C LEU A 326 -11.68 9.42 10.75
N ARG A 327 -12.43 10.46 10.36
CA ARG A 327 -13.51 11.04 11.17
C ARG A 327 -14.72 10.10 11.28
N THR A 328 -15.08 9.40 10.21
CA THR A 328 -16.16 8.39 10.28
C THR A 328 -15.82 7.26 11.27
N LEU A 329 -14.55 6.84 11.32
CA LEU A 329 -14.09 5.86 12.31
C LEU A 329 -14.27 6.35 13.76
N LEU A 330 -14.15 7.67 13.99
CA LEU A 330 -14.37 8.29 15.30
C LEU A 330 -15.85 8.55 15.62
N GLY A 331 -16.77 8.16 14.73
CA GLY A 331 -18.21 8.42 14.85
C GLY A 331 -18.59 9.89 14.66
N GLU A 332 -17.73 10.67 13.98
CA GLU A 332 -17.99 12.07 13.70
C GLU A 332 -18.77 12.23 12.39
N PRO A 333 -19.71 13.19 12.31
CA PRO A 333 -20.43 13.46 11.08
C PRO A 333 -19.47 14.02 10.02
N VAL A 334 -19.60 13.53 8.79
CA VAL A 334 -18.85 14.00 7.63
C VAL A 334 -19.81 14.33 6.49
N PRO A 335 -19.48 15.31 5.63
CA PRO A 335 -20.22 15.49 4.39
C PRO A 335 -20.04 14.28 3.46
N PRO A 336 -20.98 14.04 2.53
CA PRO A 336 -20.81 13.02 1.50
C PRO A 336 -19.50 13.19 0.74
N VAL A 337 -18.74 12.10 0.62
CA VAL A 337 -17.42 12.10 0.00
C VAL A 337 -17.55 11.83 -1.49
N ALA A 338 -17.20 12.81 -2.32
CA ALA A 338 -17.27 12.72 -3.79
C ALA A 338 -15.95 12.31 -4.46
N SER A 339 -14.81 12.72 -3.89
CA SER A 339 -13.48 12.37 -4.40
C SER A 339 -12.87 11.20 -3.61
N PRO A 340 -12.20 10.23 -4.27
CA PRO A 340 -11.59 9.11 -3.58
C PRO A 340 -10.44 9.57 -2.68
N PRO A 341 -10.24 8.96 -1.49
CA PRO A 341 -9.08 9.21 -0.67
C PRO A 341 -7.81 8.65 -1.31
N MET A 342 -6.65 9.24 -0.99
CA MET A 342 -5.37 8.79 -1.54
C MET A 342 -4.97 7.42 -0.98
N LEU A 343 -5.23 7.13 0.30
CA LEU A 343 -4.90 5.85 0.91
C LEU A 343 -6.02 4.83 0.71
N ALA A 344 -5.63 3.62 0.29
CA ALA A 344 -6.56 2.50 0.17
C ALA A 344 -7.19 2.13 1.53
N ALA A 345 -6.46 2.35 2.64
CA ALA A 345 -6.97 2.15 3.99
C ALA A 345 -8.14 3.10 4.30
N SER A 346 -8.03 4.37 3.93
CA SER A 346 -9.11 5.36 4.03
C SER A 346 -10.32 4.97 3.19
N CYS A 347 -10.09 4.52 1.95
CA CYS A 347 -11.19 4.10 1.08
C CYS A 347 -11.99 2.94 1.72
N ARG A 348 -11.30 1.97 2.32
CA ARG A 348 -11.94 0.87 3.07
C ARG A 348 -12.68 1.35 4.32
N LEU A 349 -12.20 2.39 5.00
CA LEU A 349 -12.94 3.01 6.12
C LEU A 349 -14.23 3.66 5.63
N LEU A 350 -14.19 4.38 4.51
CA LEU A 350 -15.38 4.99 3.90
C LEU A 350 -16.39 3.94 3.46
N VAL A 351 -15.96 2.85 2.82
CA VAL A 351 -16.87 1.74 2.44
C VAL A 351 -17.55 1.13 3.66
N ARG A 352 -16.81 0.93 4.76
CA ARG A 352 -17.39 0.41 6.01
C ARG A 352 -18.37 1.40 6.63
N ALA A 353 -18.03 2.69 6.64
CA ALA A 353 -18.91 3.73 7.15
C ALA A 353 -20.19 3.82 6.31
N ASP A 354 -20.07 3.84 4.99
CA ASP A 354 -21.20 3.87 4.04
C ASP A 354 -22.11 2.63 4.16
N SER A 355 -21.55 1.46 4.46
CA SER A 355 -22.35 0.25 4.74
C SER A 355 -23.20 0.36 6.01
N ALA A 356 -22.76 1.17 6.98
CA ALA A 356 -23.45 1.37 8.25
C ALA A 356 -24.40 2.59 8.21
N ASP A 357 -24.03 3.62 7.45
CA ASP A 357 -24.75 4.88 7.27
C ASP A 357 -24.73 5.25 5.77
N PRO A 358 -25.73 4.82 4.99
CA PRO A 358 -25.78 5.08 3.55
C PRO A 358 -25.73 6.57 3.21
N GLY A 359 -24.86 6.93 2.25
CA GLY A 359 -24.68 8.31 1.78
C GLY A 359 -23.40 8.98 2.29
N ILE A 360 -22.56 8.24 3.03
CA ILE A 360 -21.18 8.67 3.35
C ILE A 360 -20.36 8.78 2.07
N LEU A 361 -20.50 7.81 1.16
CA LEU A 361 -20.02 7.96 -0.21
C LEU A 361 -21.12 8.62 -1.03
N GLN A 362 -20.78 9.68 -1.77
CA GLN A 362 -21.77 10.35 -2.60
C GLN A 362 -22.15 9.46 -3.79
N ASP A 363 -23.44 9.18 -3.95
CA ASP A 363 -23.98 8.42 -5.09
C ASP A 363 -23.51 8.99 -6.44
N GLY A 364 -23.09 8.11 -7.35
CA GLY A 364 -22.62 8.45 -8.70
C GLY A 364 -21.28 9.18 -8.73
N SER A 365 -20.60 9.32 -7.59
CA SER A 365 -19.32 10.01 -7.49
C SER A 365 -18.14 9.13 -7.91
N VAL A 366 -16.98 9.77 -8.04
CA VAL A 366 -15.71 9.08 -8.29
C VAL A 366 -15.30 8.24 -7.09
N ALA A 367 -15.56 8.72 -5.88
CA ALA A 367 -15.26 7.98 -4.66
C ALA A 367 -16.03 6.65 -4.62
N GLU A 368 -17.33 6.67 -4.96
CA GLU A 368 -18.15 5.46 -5.11
C GLU A 368 -17.58 4.54 -6.20
N SER A 369 -17.35 5.07 -7.41
CA SER A 369 -16.80 4.27 -8.51
C SER A 369 -15.43 3.68 -8.19
N ALA A 370 -14.57 4.41 -7.49
CA ALA A 370 -13.26 3.94 -7.07
C ALA A 370 -13.40 2.84 -6.02
N ALA A 371 -14.26 3.02 -5.02
CA ALA A 371 -14.56 2.03 -3.98
C ALA A 371 -15.09 0.72 -4.56
N GLU A 372 -15.97 0.79 -5.56
CA GLU A 372 -16.51 -0.37 -6.29
C GLU A 372 -15.42 -1.17 -7.01
N HIS A 373 -14.51 -0.47 -7.69
CA HIS A 373 -13.57 -1.05 -8.65
C HIS A 373 -12.11 -1.05 -8.16
N MET A 374 -11.90 -0.91 -6.85
CA MET A 374 -10.55 -0.89 -6.27
C MET A 374 -9.76 -2.11 -6.72
N VAL A 375 -8.54 -1.86 -7.20
CA VAL A 375 -7.57 -2.89 -7.54
C VAL A 375 -6.27 -2.64 -6.80
N GLY A 376 -5.44 -3.68 -6.73
CA GLY A 376 -4.06 -3.53 -6.29
C GLY A 376 -3.79 -3.96 -4.84
N ARG A 377 -2.48 -4.17 -4.61
CA ARG A 377 -1.84 -4.57 -3.35
C ARG A 377 -0.99 -3.42 -2.75
N GLY A 378 -1.20 -2.21 -3.24
CA GLY A 378 -0.47 -1.01 -2.83
C GLY A 378 -1.07 -0.34 -1.58
N VAL A 379 -0.44 0.76 -1.17
CA VAL A 379 -0.95 1.62 -0.09
C VAL A 379 -1.96 2.67 -0.60
N TRP A 380 -1.90 2.96 -1.90
CA TRP A 380 -2.73 3.97 -2.57
C TRP A 380 -4.04 3.39 -3.08
N THR A 381 -5.08 4.20 -3.07
CA THR A 381 -6.35 3.91 -3.75
C THR A 381 -6.11 3.91 -5.26
N THR A 382 -6.12 2.72 -5.85
CA THR A 382 -6.14 2.53 -7.30
C THR A 382 -7.34 1.71 -7.71
N TRP A 383 -7.90 1.98 -8.88
CA TRP A 383 -9.08 1.29 -9.40
C TRP A 383 -9.01 1.15 -10.92
N LEU A 384 -9.76 0.20 -11.45
CA LEU A 384 -9.97 0.08 -12.89
C LEU A 384 -11.13 0.97 -13.29
N GLU A 385 -10.86 1.98 -14.12
CA GLU A 385 -11.90 2.81 -14.70
C GLU A 385 -12.62 2.03 -15.80
N GLN A 386 -13.92 1.85 -15.62
CA GLN A 386 -14.81 1.41 -16.69
C GLN A 386 -14.93 2.56 -17.69
N GLU A 387 -14.72 2.29 -18.98
CA GLU A 387 -15.16 3.27 -19.98
C GLU A 387 -16.67 3.46 -19.86
N PRO A 388 -17.19 4.69 -19.98
CA PRO A 388 -18.62 4.90 -20.04
C PRO A 388 -19.16 4.00 -21.15
N ARG A 389 -20.01 3.03 -20.80
CA ARG A 389 -20.74 2.27 -21.83
C ARG A 389 -21.40 3.32 -22.72
N PRO A 390 -21.14 3.35 -24.04
CA PRO A 390 -21.89 4.24 -24.91
C PRO A 390 -23.37 3.94 -24.65
N GLY A 391 -24.09 4.95 -24.18
CA GLY A 391 -25.50 4.83 -23.87
C GLY A 391 -26.23 4.21 -25.04
N ILE A 392 -27.32 3.49 -24.75
CA ILE A 392 -28.24 2.92 -25.74
C ILE A 392 -28.84 4.07 -26.56
N ALA A 393 -28.08 4.57 -27.51
CA ALA A 393 -28.40 5.68 -28.40
C ALA A 393 -27.53 5.55 -29.66
N ALA A 394 -27.64 4.40 -30.33
CA ALA A 394 -27.49 4.18 -31.77
C ALA A 394 -27.33 2.68 -32.02
N ARG A 395 -28.43 1.91 -31.94
CA ARG A 395 -28.46 0.61 -32.60
C ARG A 395 -28.46 0.86 -34.11
N GLY A 396 -27.32 0.63 -34.74
CA GLY A 396 -27.15 0.76 -36.17
C GLY A 396 -25.81 0.23 -36.66
N GLY A 397 -25.42 -0.98 -36.25
CA GLY A 397 -24.22 -1.63 -36.78
C GLY A 397 -23.93 -2.94 -36.09
N LEU A 398 -24.22 -4.06 -36.76
CA LEU A 398 -23.75 -5.39 -36.35
C LEU A 398 -22.24 -5.45 -36.61
N VAL A 399 -21.44 -5.18 -35.58
CA VAL A 399 -20.02 -5.54 -35.58
C VAL A 399 -19.89 -6.78 -34.69
N ALA A 400 -19.45 -7.89 -35.28
CA ALA A 400 -19.20 -9.12 -34.55
C ALA A 400 -18.01 -8.92 -33.57
N PRO A 401 -18.05 -9.49 -32.35
CA PRO A 401 -16.97 -9.31 -31.39
C PRO A 401 -15.70 -9.99 -31.90
N VAL A 402 -14.58 -9.28 -31.84
CA VAL A 402 -13.25 -9.83 -32.15
C VAL A 402 -12.82 -10.69 -30.95
N ALA A 403 -12.03 -11.74 -31.15
CA ALA A 403 -11.63 -12.68 -30.08
C ALA A 403 -11.00 -12.02 -28.82
N GLY A 404 -10.49 -10.77 -28.92
CA GLY A 404 -10.07 -9.95 -27.78
C GLY A 404 -11.21 -9.49 -26.87
N ASP A 405 -12.40 -9.22 -27.43
CA ASP A 405 -13.59 -8.78 -26.70
C ASP A 405 -14.11 -9.86 -25.74
N VAL A 406 -13.91 -11.14 -26.06
CA VAL A 406 -14.37 -12.27 -25.23
C VAL A 406 -13.52 -12.42 -23.97
N LEU A 407 -12.22 -12.15 -24.06
CA LEU A 407 -11.28 -12.18 -22.93
C LEU A 407 -11.40 -10.92 -22.06
N ALA A 408 -11.55 -9.74 -22.68
CA ALA A 408 -11.85 -8.49 -21.98
C ALA A 408 -13.21 -8.56 -21.27
N ALA A 409 -14.25 -9.12 -21.91
CA ALA A 409 -15.55 -9.33 -21.28
C ALA A 409 -15.50 -10.34 -20.12
N ARG A 410 -14.69 -11.41 -20.21
CA ARG A 410 -14.48 -12.36 -19.10
C ARG A 410 -13.72 -11.73 -17.92
N ARG A 411 -12.77 -10.82 -18.16
CA ARG A 411 -12.04 -10.11 -17.10
C ARG A 411 -12.83 -8.94 -16.51
N SER A 412 -13.60 -8.22 -17.32
CA SER A 412 -14.55 -7.19 -16.89
C SER A 412 -15.59 -7.77 -15.91
N ARG A 413 -16.10 -8.99 -16.19
CA ARG A 413 -16.95 -9.75 -15.25
C ARG A 413 -16.27 -10.08 -13.90
N LEU A 414 -14.97 -10.35 -13.89
CA LEU A 414 -14.24 -10.59 -12.63
C LEU A 414 -14.12 -9.34 -11.74
N VAL A 415 -14.40 -8.15 -12.29
CA VAL A 415 -14.26 -6.84 -11.61
C VAL A 415 -15.62 -6.19 -11.34
N ASP A 416 -16.73 -6.75 -11.86
CA ASP A 416 -18.07 -6.19 -11.66
C ASP A 416 -18.53 -6.35 -10.19
N PRO A 417 -18.90 -5.26 -9.50
CA PRO A 417 -19.49 -5.32 -8.16
C PRO A 417 -20.68 -6.27 -8.07
N VAL A 418 -21.51 -6.35 -9.12
CA VAL A 418 -22.64 -7.28 -9.16
C VAL A 418 -22.15 -8.71 -9.09
N ASP A 419 -21.21 -9.11 -9.95
CA ASP A 419 -20.66 -10.47 -9.97
C ASP A 419 -20.00 -10.86 -8.63
N ARG A 420 -19.47 -9.89 -7.86
CA ARG A 420 -18.93 -10.12 -6.52
C ARG A 420 -20.03 -10.47 -5.51
N VAL A 421 -21.13 -9.73 -5.50
CA VAL A 421 -22.30 -10.03 -4.66
C VAL A 421 -22.93 -11.35 -5.08
N GLN A 422 -23.14 -11.58 -6.38
CA GLN A 422 -23.72 -12.82 -6.91
C GLN A 422 -22.92 -14.05 -6.48
N ARG A 423 -21.60 -14.02 -6.63
CA ARG A 423 -20.71 -15.11 -6.23
C ARG A 423 -20.77 -15.39 -4.73
N TYR A 424 -20.78 -14.34 -3.91
CA TYR A 424 -20.88 -14.49 -2.46
C TYR A 424 -22.22 -15.11 -2.04
N VAL A 425 -23.33 -14.63 -2.61
CA VAL A 425 -24.68 -15.17 -2.34
C VAL A 425 -24.80 -16.61 -2.83
N TRP A 426 -24.25 -16.96 -4.00
CA TRP A 426 -24.23 -18.33 -4.50
C TRP A 426 -23.39 -19.27 -3.64
N GLU A 427 -22.28 -18.78 -3.09
CA GLU A 427 -21.46 -19.57 -2.17
C GLU A 427 -22.25 -19.92 -0.91
N ILE A 428 -22.92 -18.95 -0.28
CA ILE A 428 -23.81 -19.20 0.88
C ILE A 428 -24.93 -20.16 0.51
N ALA A 429 -25.64 -19.90 -0.59
CA ALA A 429 -26.74 -20.74 -1.06
C ALA A 429 -26.31 -22.21 -1.25
N SER A 430 -25.10 -22.42 -1.77
CA SER A 430 -24.53 -23.75 -1.98
C SER A 430 -24.12 -24.46 -0.68
N VAL A 431 -23.62 -23.70 0.31
CA VAL A 431 -23.18 -24.24 1.61
C VAL A 431 -24.36 -24.54 2.52
N GLU A 432 -25.42 -23.72 2.46
CA GLU A 432 -26.60 -23.84 3.32
C GLU A 432 -27.77 -24.60 2.69
N ASP A 433 -27.63 -25.08 1.44
CA ASP A 433 -28.68 -25.74 0.65
C ASP A 433 -29.98 -24.90 0.56
N LYS A 434 -29.80 -23.60 0.32
CA LYS A 434 -30.89 -22.60 0.20
C LYS A 434 -30.98 -22.07 -1.22
N SER A 435 -32.15 -21.55 -1.60
CA SER A 435 -32.25 -20.77 -2.83
C SER A 435 -31.57 -19.41 -2.66
N VAL A 436 -31.19 -18.79 -3.78
CA VAL A 436 -30.64 -17.42 -3.79
C VAL A 436 -31.62 -16.42 -3.15
N ASP A 437 -32.92 -16.61 -3.38
CA ASP A 437 -33.96 -15.72 -2.85
C ASP A 437 -34.10 -15.87 -1.33
N ASP A 438 -33.96 -17.08 -0.80
CA ASP A 438 -33.94 -17.33 0.65
C ASP A 438 -32.72 -16.68 1.33
N VAL A 439 -31.55 -16.75 0.69
CA VAL A 439 -30.34 -16.08 1.18
C VAL A 439 -30.53 -14.56 1.18
N LEU A 440 -31.00 -13.99 0.06
CA LEU A 440 -31.24 -12.54 -0.05
C LEU A 440 -32.35 -12.03 0.88
N SER A 441 -33.29 -12.87 1.27
CA SER A 441 -34.37 -12.52 2.21
C SER A 441 -33.94 -12.62 3.67
N SER A 442 -32.89 -13.40 3.97
CA SER A 442 -32.39 -13.61 5.32
C SER A 442 -31.20 -12.71 5.70
N MET A 443 -30.65 -11.96 4.75
CA MET A 443 -29.53 -11.05 4.96
C MET A 443 -29.94 -9.58 4.80
N GLU A 444 -29.43 -8.71 5.65
CA GLU A 444 -29.56 -7.26 5.45
C GLU A 444 -28.51 -6.77 4.45
N ALA A 445 -28.83 -5.72 3.68
CA ALA A 445 -27.90 -5.14 2.69
C ALA A 445 -26.57 -4.71 3.32
N LYS A 446 -26.59 -4.18 4.54
CA LYS A 446 -25.39 -3.81 5.30
C LYS A 446 -24.44 -4.99 5.54
N ASP A 447 -24.98 -6.19 5.76
CA ASP A 447 -24.19 -7.40 5.99
C ASP A 447 -23.53 -7.84 4.68
N LEU A 448 -24.25 -7.76 3.56
CA LEU A 448 -23.71 -8.01 2.23
C LEU A 448 -22.62 -7.00 1.86
N SER A 449 -22.82 -5.70 2.12
CA SER A 449 -21.78 -4.67 1.94
C SER A 449 -20.53 -4.97 2.74
N ARG A 450 -20.68 -5.32 4.02
CA ARG A 450 -19.55 -5.66 4.89
C ARG A 450 -18.79 -6.90 4.40
N MET A 451 -19.49 -7.94 3.95
CA MET A 451 -18.87 -9.19 3.53
C MET A 451 -18.24 -9.10 2.13
N THR A 452 -18.81 -8.31 1.23
CA THR A 452 -18.29 -8.12 -0.13
C THR A 452 -17.29 -6.96 -0.24
N GLY A 453 -17.22 -6.11 0.79
CA GLY A 453 -16.39 -4.91 0.80
C GLY A 453 -16.82 -3.90 -0.26
N LEU A 454 -18.12 -3.81 -0.53
CA LEU A 454 -18.71 -2.91 -1.53
C LEU A 454 -19.55 -1.81 -0.85
N PRO A 455 -19.62 -0.61 -1.46
CA PRO A 455 -20.50 0.45 -0.97
C PRO A 455 -21.97 0.05 -1.06
N HIS A 456 -22.84 0.72 -0.30
CA HIS A 456 -24.25 0.33 -0.17
C HIS A 456 -24.94 0.30 -1.54
N LYS A 457 -24.69 1.30 -2.38
CA LYS A 457 -25.35 1.44 -3.69
C LYS A 457 -25.03 0.31 -4.66
N ALA A 458 -23.77 -0.14 -4.66
CA ALA A 458 -23.34 -1.26 -5.49
C ALA A 458 -24.05 -2.55 -5.10
N VAL A 459 -24.26 -2.75 -3.80
CA VAL A 459 -24.97 -3.91 -3.25
C VAL A 459 -26.45 -3.83 -3.57
N ASP A 460 -27.09 -2.67 -3.40
CA ASP A 460 -28.51 -2.47 -3.75
C ASP A 460 -28.76 -2.80 -5.23
N ARG A 461 -27.92 -2.25 -6.13
CA ARG A 461 -27.97 -2.56 -7.56
C ARG A 461 -27.83 -4.07 -7.83
N ALA A 462 -26.91 -4.74 -7.13
CA ALA A 462 -26.70 -6.17 -7.31
C ALA A 462 -27.88 -7.02 -6.80
N ILE A 463 -28.49 -6.64 -5.68
CA ILE A 463 -29.69 -7.28 -5.13
C ILE A 463 -30.86 -7.12 -6.11
N GLU A 464 -31.07 -5.93 -6.65
CA GLU A 464 -32.11 -5.67 -7.66
C GLU A 464 -31.91 -6.55 -8.90
N GLU A 465 -30.68 -6.67 -9.41
CA GLU A 465 -30.38 -7.52 -10.57
C GLU A 465 -30.56 -9.02 -10.28
N LEU A 466 -30.20 -9.48 -9.08
CA LEU A 466 -30.40 -10.88 -8.66
C LEU A 466 -31.88 -11.25 -8.50
N ARG A 467 -32.72 -10.30 -8.09
CA ARG A 467 -34.17 -10.48 -7.94
C ARG A 467 -34.93 -10.35 -9.26
N ARG A 468 -34.32 -9.78 -10.31
CA ARG A 468 -34.96 -9.78 -11.63
C ARG A 468 -35.10 -11.23 -12.12
N PRO A 469 -36.31 -11.66 -12.52
CA PRO A 469 -36.47 -12.97 -13.11
C PRO A 469 -35.54 -13.05 -14.32
N ARG A 470 -34.69 -14.08 -14.37
CA ARG A 470 -33.93 -14.41 -15.58
C ARG A 470 -34.96 -14.77 -16.66
N GLY A 471 -35.31 -13.78 -17.48
CA GLY A 471 -36.25 -13.94 -18.59
C GLY A 471 -35.80 -15.05 -19.53
N GLU A 472 -36.81 -15.78 -19.99
CA GLU A 472 -36.85 -16.91 -20.93
C GLU A 472 -35.97 -16.79 -22.18
#